data_AF-A0A9E1ZLX5-F1
#
_entry.id   AF-A0A9E1ZLX5-F1
#
_cell.length_a   1.000
_cell.length_b   1.000
_cell.length_c   1.000
_cell.angle_alpha   90.00
_cell.angle_beta   90.00
_cell.angle_gamma   90.00
#
_symmetry.space_group_name_H-M   'P 1'
#
loop_
_entity.id
_entity.type
_entity.pdbx_description
1 polymer ?
#
loop_
_entity_poly.entity_id
_entity_poly.type
_entity_poly.pdbx_seq_one_letter_code
_entity_poly.pdbx_strand_id
1 'polypeptide(L)'
;MTKKRIFIIADHGMALIYFLQSDVVQTLLDSGIEIVLFTDDETKDRIAERFGQDGLIFEGLRLKEANKYAKSVQPRIQALLIYLRRVGGSWRINNEAEDSHIWEVLKENTWKFRIGIWLPSAIAILFLRSFKWARKLLVRMQMNFTADIYADLFEKYQPDLVIASTAGWR
;
A
#
# COMPACT_ATOMS: atom_id res chain seq x y z
N MET A 1 19.63 23.56 -10.38
CA MET A 1 18.29 22.95 -10.50
C MET A 1 18.09 22.03 -9.30
N THR A 2 16.90 21.99 -8.72
CA THR A 2 16.56 20.99 -7.70
C THR A 2 16.56 19.61 -8.36
N LYS A 3 17.34 18.65 -7.84
CA LYS A 3 17.32 17.27 -8.34
C LYS A 3 15.91 16.68 -8.15
N LYS A 4 15.41 15.96 -9.15
CA LYS A 4 14.12 15.27 -9.09
C LYS A 4 14.20 14.14 -8.08
N ARG A 5 13.13 13.93 -7.30
CA ARG A 5 13.11 12.90 -6.24
C ARG A 5 11.95 11.94 -6.38
N ILE A 6 12.23 10.66 -6.18
CA ILE A 6 11.23 9.59 -6.21
C ILE A 6 11.23 8.86 -4.88
N PHE A 7 10.04 8.71 -4.28
CA PHE A 7 9.83 7.78 -3.20
C PHE A 7 9.50 6.40 -3.76
N ILE A 8 10.19 5.37 -3.29
CA ILE A 8 9.90 3.98 -3.62
C ILE A 8 9.60 3.24 -2.32
N ILE A 9 8.39 2.69 -2.21
CA ILE A 9 7.96 1.95 -1.01
C ILE A 9 8.23 0.46 -1.23
N ALA A 10 9.30 -0.05 -0.64
CA ALA A 10 9.63 -1.48 -0.63
C ALA A 10 9.20 -2.10 0.72
N ASP A 11 7.91 -2.44 0.81
CA ASP A 11 7.26 -2.90 2.04
C ASP A 11 7.56 -4.36 2.44
N HIS A 12 8.31 -5.09 1.63
CA HIS A 12 8.73 -6.47 1.91
C HIS A 12 10.05 -6.80 1.21
N GLY A 13 10.74 -7.83 1.70
CA GLY A 13 12.11 -8.17 1.27
C GLY A 13 12.25 -8.44 -0.23
N MET A 14 11.25 -9.05 -0.89
CA MET A 14 11.31 -9.30 -2.34
C MET A 14 11.25 -8.00 -3.16
N ALA A 15 10.43 -7.03 -2.77
CA ALA A 15 10.39 -5.73 -3.45
C ALA A 15 11.72 -5.00 -3.31
N LEU A 16 12.32 -5.03 -2.11
CA LEU A 16 13.63 -4.43 -1.87
C LEU A 16 14.71 -5.05 -2.75
N ILE A 17 14.80 -6.37 -2.79
CA ILE A 17 15.75 -7.11 -3.63
C ILE A 17 15.53 -6.79 -5.10
N TYR A 18 14.28 -6.76 -5.56
CA TYR A 18 13.95 -6.43 -6.94
C TYR A 18 14.49 -5.06 -7.34
N PHE A 19 14.26 -4.01 -6.55
CA PHE A 19 14.75 -2.67 -6.88
C PHE A 19 16.27 -2.55 -6.78
N LEU A 20 16.89 -3.16 -5.78
CA LEU A 20 18.33 -3.01 -5.53
C LEU A 20 19.21 -3.93 -6.39
N GLN A 21 18.69 -5.06 -6.88
CA GLN A 21 19.45 -6.01 -7.71
C GLN A 21 19.04 -6.00 -9.19
N SER A 22 18.05 -5.19 -9.57
CA SER A 22 17.77 -4.89 -10.97
C SER A 22 18.38 -3.54 -11.35
N ASP A 23 18.42 -3.28 -12.66
CA ASP A 23 18.94 -2.01 -13.19
C ASP A 23 18.00 -0.82 -12.99
N VAL A 24 16.83 -1.01 -12.35
CA VAL A 24 15.82 0.06 -12.20
C VAL A 24 16.36 1.23 -11.38
N VAL A 25 16.93 0.95 -10.21
CA VAL A 25 17.51 2.00 -9.34
C VAL A 25 18.69 2.65 -10.04
N GLN A 26 19.59 1.85 -10.62
CA GLN A 26 20.77 2.38 -11.30
C GLN A 26 20.42 3.29 -12.48
N THR A 27 19.49 2.88 -13.34
CA THR A 27 19.04 3.66 -14.50
C THR A 27 18.47 5.03 -14.10
N LEU A 28 17.73 5.07 -12.98
CA LEU A 28 17.16 6.31 -12.45
C LEU A 28 18.24 7.22 -11.86
N LEU A 29 19.18 6.67 -11.08
CA LEU A 29 20.31 7.41 -10.51
C LEU A 29 21.21 7.99 -11.61
N ASP A 30 21.52 7.20 -12.65
CA ASP A 30 22.31 7.62 -13.81
C ASP A 30 21.63 8.76 -14.60
N SER A 31 20.30 8.85 -14.52
CA SER A 31 19.51 9.94 -15.08
C SER A 31 19.50 11.20 -14.19
N GLY A 32 20.23 11.20 -13.07
CA GLY A 32 20.35 12.31 -12.13
C GLY A 32 19.17 12.44 -11.15
N ILE A 33 18.36 11.40 -11.01
CA ILE A 33 17.20 11.35 -10.10
C ILE A 33 17.67 10.83 -8.74
N GLU A 34 17.25 11.49 -7.66
CA GLU A 34 17.47 10.99 -6.30
C GLU A 34 16.32 10.07 -5.89
N ILE A 35 16.66 8.97 -5.22
CA ILE A 35 15.70 7.95 -4.79
C ILE A 35 15.71 7.88 -3.28
N VAL A 36 14.52 7.98 -2.69
CA VAL A 36 14.29 7.68 -1.27
C VAL A 36 13.56 6.35 -1.20
N LEU A 37 14.30 5.29 -0.87
CA LEU A 37 13.81 3.93 -0.78
C LEU A 37 13.37 3.62 0.66
N PHE A 38 12.10 3.30 0.85
CA PHE A 38 11.53 2.97 2.14
C PHE A 38 11.63 1.47 2.37
N THR A 39 12.22 1.08 3.50
CA THR A 39 12.37 -0.31 3.95
C THR A 39 12.04 -0.42 5.44
N ASP A 40 12.00 -1.65 5.95
CA ASP A 40 11.74 -1.89 7.37
C ASP A 40 12.73 -1.14 8.28
N ASP A 41 12.20 -0.46 9.30
CA ASP A 41 12.93 0.41 10.21
C ASP A 41 14.11 -0.29 10.90
N GLU A 42 14.01 -1.59 11.16
CA GLU A 42 15.04 -2.37 11.86
C GLU A 42 16.18 -2.82 10.94
N THR A 43 15.94 -2.81 9.63
CA THR A 43 16.91 -3.28 8.61
C THR A 43 17.53 -2.15 7.81
N LYS A 44 16.92 -0.96 7.83
CA LYS A 44 17.31 0.23 7.05
C LYS A 44 18.81 0.51 7.08
N ASP A 45 19.42 0.61 8.26
CA ASP A 45 20.82 1.02 8.39
C ASP A 45 21.77 -0.02 7.78
N ARG A 46 21.52 -1.31 8.00
CA ARG A 46 22.29 -2.41 7.40
C ARG A 46 22.17 -2.45 5.88
N ILE A 47 20.99 -2.14 5.35
CA ILE A 47 20.77 -2.07 3.90
C ILE A 47 21.52 -0.87 3.33
N ALA A 48 21.47 0.28 4.00
CA ALA A 48 22.19 1.48 3.61
C ALA A 48 23.71 1.27 3.61
N GLU A 49 24.26 0.54 4.59
CA GLU A 49 25.68 0.17 4.60
C GLU A 49 26.09 -0.68 3.39
N ARG A 50 25.21 -1.58 2.94
CA ARG A 50 25.52 -2.52 1.85
C ARG A 50 25.30 -1.94 0.45
N PHE A 51 24.26 -1.12 0.29
CA PHE A 51 23.79 -0.65 -1.02
C PHE A 51 23.84 0.87 -1.17
N GLY A 52 24.29 1.59 -0.15
CA GLY A 52 24.41 3.05 -0.15
C GLY A 52 25.30 3.54 -1.28
N GLN A 53 24.80 4.53 -2.01
CA GLN A 53 25.49 5.20 -3.10
C GLN A 53 24.93 6.63 -3.25
N ASP A 54 25.64 7.50 -3.98
CA ASP A 54 25.19 8.87 -4.18
C ASP A 54 23.80 8.90 -4.84
N GLY A 55 22.92 9.76 -4.31
CA GLY A 55 21.53 9.85 -4.76
C GLY A 55 20.58 8.73 -4.29
N LEU A 56 21.06 7.68 -3.60
CA LEU A 56 20.20 6.65 -3.02
C LEU A 56 20.14 6.80 -1.48
N ILE A 57 18.95 7.17 -1.00
CA ILE A 57 18.66 7.42 0.42
C ILE A 57 17.71 6.35 0.93
N PHE A 58 17.94 5.87 2.16
CA PHE A 58 17.07 4.88 2.80
C PHE A 58 16.27 5.52 3.93
N GLU A 59 14.96 5.27 3.95
CA GLU A 59 14.04 5.71 5.01
C GLU A 59 13.26 4.53 5.59
N GLY A 60 12.76 4.71 6.82
CA GLY A 60 11.96 3.71 7.52
C GLY A 60 10.50 3.73 7.07
N LEU A 61 9.88 2.56 6.99
CA LEU A 61 8.45 2.41 6.69
C LEU A 61 7.53 2.83 7.85
N ARG A 62 8.04 3.05 9.07
CA ARG A 62 7.23 3.48 10.23
C ARG A 62 6.03 2.56 10.48
N LEU A 63 6.24 1.25 10.28
CA LEU A 63 5.15 0.26 10.37
C LEU A 63 4.60 0.15 11.79
N LYS A 64 5.40 0.45 12.82
CA LYS A 64 4.97 0.46 14.22
C LYS A 64 3.95 1.58 14.47
N GLU A 65 4.22 2.78 13.97
CA GLU A 65 3.34 3.94 14.04
C GLU A 65 2.05 3.71 13.22
N ALA A 66 2.20 3.22 11.99
CA ALA A 66 1.07 2.90 11.12
C ALA A 66 0.14 1.84 11.74
N ASN A 67 0.71 0.79 12.31
CA ASN A 67 -0.05 -0.25 13.02
C ASN A 67 -0.71 0.30 14.29
N LYS A 68 -0.04 1.17 15.04
CA LYS A 68 -0.62 1.82 16.22
C LYS A 68 -1.84 2.65 15.83
N TYR A 69 -1.75 3.45 14.77
CA TYR A 69 -2.87 4.23 14.23
C TYR A 69 -4.02 3.34 13.76
N ALA A 70 -3.72 2.30 12.97
CA ALA A 70 -4.72 1.37 12.45
C ALA A 70 -5.50 0.68 13.57
N LYS A 71 -4.84 0.38 14.70
CA LYS A 71 -5.48 -0.24 15.87
C LYS A 71 -6.26 0.76 16.74
N SER A 72 -5.87 2.03 16.76
CA SER A 72 -6.49 3.04 17.64
C SER A 72 -7.68 3.77 17.02
N VAL A 73 -7.66 4.01 15.71
CA VAL A 73 -8.68 4.84 15.03
C VAL A 73 -9.66 3.96 14.26
N GLN A 74 -10.82 3.65 14.85
CA GLN A 74 -11.89 2.91 14.18
C GLN A 74 -11.42 1.64 13.40
N PRO A 75 -10.70 0.71 14.05
CA PRO A 75 -10.05 -0.43 13.38
C PRO A 75 -11.00 -1.28 12.53
N ARG A 76 -12.26 -1.44 12.96
CA ARG A 76 -13.27 -2.21 12.24
C ARG A 76 -13.68 -1.57 10.92
N ILE A 77 -13.76 -0.23 10.88
CA ILE A 77 -14.12 0.50 9.67
C ILE A 77 -12.95 0.46 8.69
N GLN A 78 -11.73 0.70 9.17
CA GLN A 78 -10.53 0.56 8.35
C GLN A 78 -10.42 -0.84 7.73
N ALA A 79 -10.60 -1.89 8.54
CA ALA A 79 -10.58 -3.27 8.07
C ALA A 79 -11.65 -3.55 7.00
N LEU A 80 -12.88 -3.07 7.20
CA LEU A 80 -13.95 -3.22 6.22
C LEU A 80 -13.63 -2.49 4.89
N LEU A 81 -13.13 -1.26 4.96
CA LEU A 81 -12.77 -0.50 3.75
C LEU A 81 -11.58 -1.13 3.01
N ILE A 82 -10.59 -1.65 3.73
CA ILE A 82 -9.46 -2.40 3.16
C ILE A 82 -9.97 -3.66 2.46
N TYR A 83 -10.81 -4.46 3.13
CA TYR A 83 -11.42 -5.65 2.55
C TYR A 83 -12.18 -5.31 1.27
N LEU A 84 -13.10 -4.34 1.32
CA LEU A 84 -13.87 -3.91 0.15
C LEU A 84 -12.98 -3.38 -0.98
N ARG A 85 -11.84 -2.75 -0.67
CA ARG A 85 -10.90 -2.28 -1.70
C ARG A 85 -10.15 -3.43 -2.35
N ARG A 86 -9.85 -4.49 -1.60
CA ARG A 86 -9.18 -5.68 -2.11
C ARG A 86 -10.06 -6.47 -3.07
N VAL A 87 -11.35 -6.62 -2.76
CA VAL A 87 -12.25 -7.51 -3.53
C VAL A 87 -13.27 -6.79 -4.42
N GLY A 88 -13.26 -5.46 -4.40
CA GLY A 88 -14.16 -4.58 -5.13
C GLY A 88 -13.69 -4.22 -6.55
N GLY A 89 -12.82 -5.04 -7.15
CA GLY A 89 -12.31 -4.86 -8.51
C GLY A 89 -13.43 -4.82 -9.57
N SER A 90 -13.20 -4.16 -10.70
CA SER A 90 -14.25 -4.04 -11.73
C SER A 90 -14.55 -5.40 -12.37
N TRP A 91 -15.80 -5.65 -12.78
CA TRP A 91 -16.12 -6.81 -13.64
C TRP A 91 -15.38 -6.84 -15.01
N ARG A 92 -14.65 -5.76 -15.33
CA ARG A 92 -13.90 -5.61 -16.59
C ARG A 92 -12.45 -6.10 -16.48
N ILE A 93 -12.01 -6.55 -15.31
CA ILE A 93 -10.66 -7.08 -15.07
C ILE A 93 -10.78 -8.53 -14.57
N ASN A 94 -9.65 -9.25 -14.58
CA ASN A 94 -9.57 -10.56 -13.96
C ASN A 94 -9.66 -10.43 -12.43
N ASN A 95 -10.72 -10.99 -11.84
CA ASN A 95 -10.97 -10.96 -10.39
C ASN A 95 -10.74 -12.32 -9.71
N GLU A 96 -10.10 -13.31 -10.36
CA GLU A 96 -9.96 -14.67 -9.82
C GLU A 96 -9.28 -14.71 -8.44
N ALA A 97 -8.23 -13.90 -8.25
CA ALA A 97 -7.55 -13.79 -6.96
C ALA A 97 -8.44 -13.13 -5.88
N GLU A 98 -9.25 -12.14 -6.28
CA GLU A 98 -10.20 -11.48 -5.38
C GLU A 98 -11.33 -12.44 -4.98
N ASP A 99 -11.86 -13.19 -5.94
CA ASP A 99 -12.94 -14.15 -5.74
C ASP A 99 -12.48 -15.30 -4.83
N SER A 100 -11.28 -15.84 -5.08
CA SER A 100 -10.67 -16.85 -4.21
C SER A 100 -10.56 -16.36 -2.76
N HIS A 101 -10.19 -15.11 -2.55
CA HIS A 101 -10.10 -14.53 -1.22
C HIS A 101 -11.47 -14.35 -0.55
N ILE A 102 -12.53 -13.99 -1.29
CA ILE A 102 -13.91 -13.98 -0.74
C ILE A 102 -14.29 -15.37 -0.24
N TRP A 103 -13.98 -16.43 -1.00
CA TRP A 103 -14.27 -17.81 -0.63
C TRP A 103 -13.48 -18.28 0.59
N GLU A 104 -12.21 -17.91 0.69
CA GLU A 104 -11.34 -18.18 1.84
C GLU A 104 -11.94 -17.59 3.13
N VAL A 105 -12.25 -16.28 3.11
CA VAL A 105 -12.86 -15.58 4.25
C VAL A 105 -14.19 -16.22 4.65
N LEU A 106 -15.01 -16.61 3.67
CA LEU A 106 -16.27 -17.32 3.94
C LEU A 106 -16.05 -18.66 4.64
N LYS A 107 -15.07 -19.44 4.17
CA LYS A 107 -14.80 -20.78 4.69
C LYS A 107 -14.28 -20.75 6.12
N GLU A 108 -13.41 -19.79 6.44
CA GLU A 108 -12.77 -19.64 7.75
C GLU A 108 -13.71 -19.10 8.83
N ASN A 109 -14.80 -18.45 8.45
CA ASN A 109 -15.69 -17.77 9.39
C ASN A 109 -16.98 -18.55 9.72
N THR A 110 -17.49 -18.31 10.94
CA THR A 110 -18.70 -18.95 11.47
C THR A 110 -19.98 -18.50 10.73
N TRP A 111 -21.05 -19.29 10.85
CA TRP A 111 -22.33 -19.01 10.19
C TRP A 111 -22.93 -17.64 10.56
N LYS A 112 -22.74 -17.16 11.79
CA LYS A 112 -23.22 -15.83 12.24
C LYS A 112 -22.52 -14.69 11.48
N PHE A 113 -21.22 -14.84 11.21
CA PHE A 113 -20.44 -13.89 10.41
C PHE A 113 -20.92 -13.87 8.95
N ARG A 114 -21.20 -15.05 8.38
CA ARG A 114 -21.70 -15.19 6.99
C ARG A 114 -23.02 -14.44 6.76
N ILE A 115 -23.89 -14.37 7.76
CA ILE A 115 -25.16 -13.64 7.61
C ILE A 115 -24.98 -12.16 7.94
N GLY A 116 -24.33 -11.85 9.07
CA GLY A 116 -24.28 -10.47 9.59
C GLY A 116 -23.30 -9.54 8.87
N ILE A 117 -22.21 -10.06 8.32
CA ILE A 117 -21.13 -9.26 7.74
C ILE A 117 -20.95 -9.55 6.26
N TRP A 118 -21.03 -10.82 5.86
CA TRP A 118 -20.81 -11.17 4.45
C TRP A 118 -21.96 -10.72 3.55
N LEU A 119 -23.22 -10.87 3.95
CA LEU A 119 -24.35 -10.47 3.08
C LEU A 119 -24.32 -8.96 2.72
N PRO A 120 -24.12 -8.03 3.69
CA PRO A 120 -23.90 -6.62 3.36
C PRO A 120 -22.66 -6.38 2.50
N SER A 121 -21.57 -7.12 2.77
CA SER A 121 -20.33 -6.99 2.02
C SER A 121 -20.47 -7.47 0.58
N ALA A 122 -21.20 -8.56 0.33
CA ALA A 122 -21.47 -9.08 -1.01
C ALA A 122 -22.28 -8.08 -1.86
N ILE A 123 -23.26 -7.40 -1.25
CA ILE A 123 -23.99 -6.30 -1.90
C ILE A 123 -23.03 -5.16 -2.20
N ALA A 124 -22.22 -4.72 -1.23
CA ALA A 124 -21.25 -3.66 -1.45
C ALA A 124 -20.26 -4.01 -2.58
N ILE A 125 -19.77 -5.25 -2.62
CA ILE A 125 -18.90 -5.78 -3.69
C ILE A 125 -19.61 -5.69 -5.03
N LEU A 126 -20.86 -6.15 -5.16
CA LEU A 126 -21.63 -6.04 -6.40
C LEU A 126 -21.69 -4.61 -6.94
N PHE A 127 -21.94 -3.63 -6.05
CA PHE A 127 -21.94 -2.21 -6.40
C PHE A 127 -20.54 -1.73 -6.82
N LEU A 128 -19.51 -2.10 -6.05
CA LEU A 128 -18.12 -1.75 -6.36
C LEU A 128 -17.67 -2.30 -7.70
N ARG A 129 -18.01 -3.56 -8.03
CA ARG A 129 -17.62 -4.20 -9.29
C ARG A 129 -18.34 -3.60 -10.50
N SER A 130 -19.60 -3.23 -10.31
CA SER A 130 -20.46 -2.68 -11.36
C SER A 130 -20.21 -1.20 -11.64
N PHE A 131 -19.95 -0.38 -10.60
CA PHE A 131 -19.95 1.08 -10.74
C PHE A 131 -18.60 1.73 -10.43
N LYS A 132 -18.08 2.50 -11.39
CA LYS A 132 -16.86 3.31 -11.23
C LYS A 132 -16.98 4.33 -10.08
N TRP A 133 -18.17 4.93 -9.91
CA TRP A 133 -18.39 5.93 -8.87
C TRP A 133 -18.35 5.31 -7.46
N ALA A 134 -18.83 4.07 -7.29
CA ALA A 134 -18.78 3.37 -6.01
C ALA A 134 -17.33 3.12 -5.58
N ARG A 135 -16.46 2.69 -6.52
CA ARG A 135 -15.02 2.54 -6.24
C ARG A 135 -14.35 3.86 -5.87
N LYS A 136 -14.71 4.96 -6.55
CA LYS A 136 -14.22 6.31 -6.21
C LYS A 136 -14.70 6.76 -4.82
N LEU A 137 -15.95 6.47 -4.46
CA LEU A 137 -16.49 6.77 -3.14
C LEU A 137 -15.73 5.99 -2.06
N LEU A 138 -15.48 4.70 -2.27
CA LEU A 138 -14.67 3.88 -1.37
C LEU A 138 -13.27 4.49 -1.14
N VAL A 139 -12.60 4.91 -2.22
CA VAL A 139 -11.31 5.63 -2.12
C VAL A 139 -11.46 6.89 -1.26
N ARG A 140 -12.49 7.70 -1.51
CA ARG A 140 -12.73 8.93 -0.75
C ARG A 140 -12.99 8.65 0.74
N MET A 141 -13.71 7.58 1.07
CA MET A 141 -13.91 7.16 2.45
C MET A 141 -12.60 6.73 3.12
N GLN A 142 -11.71 6.05 2.39
CA GLN A 142 -10.38 5.69 2.88
C GLN A 142 -9.49 6.91 3.12
N MET A 143 -9.64 7.98 2.34
CA MET A 143 -8.88 9.22 2.53
C MET A 143 -9.20 9.91 3.87
N ASN A 144 -10.25 9.51 4.59
CA ASN A 144 -10.49 9.99 5.95
C ASN A 144 -9.55 9.34 6.99
N PHE A 145 -8.82 8.28 6.60
CA PHE A 145 -7.87 7.54 7.43
C PHE A 145 -6.42 7.84 7.02
N THR A 146 -6.15 9.07 6.59
CA THR A 146 -4.79 9.55 6.35
C THR A 146 -4.25 10.17 7.63
N ALA A 147 -3.24 9.55 8.23
CA ALA A 147 -2.47 10.13 9.31
C ALA A 147 -1.23 10.82 8.75
N ASP A 148 -0.80 11.91 9.38
CA ASP A 148 0.40 12.68 9.00
C ASP A 148 1.71 11.98 9.43
N ILE A 149 1.74 10.64 9.41
CA ILE A 149 2.86 9.81 9.87
C ILE A 149 4.16 10.09 9.10
N TYR A 150 4.07 10.55 7.85
CA TYR A 150 5.21 10.81 6.98
C TYR A 150 5.34 12.28 6.58
N ALA A 151 4.58 13.19 7.21
CA ALA A 151 4.53 14.59 6.79
C ALA A 151 5.91 15.26 6.79
N ASP A 152 6.74 14.94 7.78
CA ASP A 152 8.13 15.38 7.89
C ASP A 152 9.00 14.90 6.71
N LEU A 153 8.78 13.68 6.19
CA LEU A 153 9.53 13.16 5.05
C LEU A 153 9.09 13.84 3.75
N PHE A 154 7.80 14.11 3.59
CA PHE A 154 7.29 14.87 2.46
C PHE A 154 7.80 16.32 2.47
N GLU A 155 7.88 16.95 3.65
CA GLU A 155 8.43 18.29 3.81
C GLU A 155 9.94 18.33 3.54
N LYS A 156 10.68 17.36 4.08
CA LYS A 156 12.14 17.24 3.93
C LYS A 156 12.56 16.98 2.49
N TYR A 157 11.92 16.01 1.83
CA TYR A 157 12.37 15.53 0.52
C TYR A 157 11.62 16.12 -0.66
N GLN A 158 10.35 16.55 -0.49
CA GLN A 158 9.52 17.09 -1.56
C GLN A 158 9.55 16.22 -2.84
N PRO A 159 9.11 14.95 -2.77
CA PRO A 159 9.21 14.03 -3.90
C PRO A 159 8.31 14.46 -5.07
N ASP A 160 8.79 14.27 -6.29
CA ASP A 160 8.02 14.48 -7.53
C ASP A 160 7.13 13.29 -7.88
N LEU A 161 7.48 12.09 -7.39
CA LEU A 161 6.75 10.84 -7.63
C LEU A 161 6.82 9.94 -6.40
N VAL A 162 5.69 9.27 -6.11
CA VAL A 162 5.62 8.22 -5.08
C VAL A 162 5.19 6.92 -5.74
N ILE A 163 6.06 5.92 -5.67
CA ILE A 163 5.81 4.55 -6.13
C ILE A 163 5.48 3.71 -4.90
N ALA A 164 4.19 3.46 -4.71
CA ALA A 164 3.67 2.56 -3.70
C ALA A 164 3.10 1.30 -4.36
N SER A 165 3.11 0.17 -3.65
CA SER A 165 2.58 -1.10 -4.17
C SER A 165 1.12 -1.00 -4.62
N THR A 166 0.77 -1.81 -5.61
CA THR A 166 -0.52 -1.80 -6.30
C THR A 166 -1.67 -2.16 -5.35
N ALA A 167 -2.78 -1.42 -5.44
CA ALA A 167 -4.00 -1.74 -4.72
C ALA A 167 -4.47 -3.17 -5.09
N GLY A 168 -4.70 -4.03 -4.09
CA GLY A 168 -5.18 -5.41 -4.27
C GLY A 168 -4.20 -6.50 -3.82
N TRP A 169 -2.91 -6.17 -3.64
CA TRP A 169 -1.87 -7.12 -3.19
C TRP A 169 -1.49 -6.94 -1.70
N ARG A 170 -2.48 -6.67 -0.86
CA ARG A 170 -2.34 -6.68 0.61
C ARG A 170 -3.52 -7.40 1.26
#